data_AF-A0A951LP84-F1
#
_entry.id   AF-A0A951LP84-F1
#
_cell.length_a   1.000
_cell.length_b   1.000
_cell.length_c   1.000
_cell.angle_alpha   90.00
_cell.angle_beta   90.00
_cell.angle_gamma   90.00
#
_symmetry.space_group_name_H-M   'P 1'
#
loop_
_entity.id
_entity.type
_entity.pdbx_description
1 polymer ?
#
loop_
_entity_poly.entity_id
_entity_poly.type
_entity_poly.pdbx_seq_one_letter_code
_entity_poly.pdbx_strand_id
1 'polypeptide(L)' 'MPRRTDISSILIIGAGPIVIGQAAEFDYSGSQAVKALKAEGYRVIVVNSNPATIMTDPGLADATYVE' A
#
# COMPACT_ATOMS: atom_id res chain seq x y z
N MET A 1 20.39 6.43 4.54
CA MET A 1 19.73 7.72 4.83
C MET A 1 18.73 7.46 5.94
N PRO A 2 18.72 8.25 7.03
CA PRO A 2 17.73 8.08 8.09
C PRO A 2 16.32 8.44 7.60
N ARG A 3 15.31 8.05 8.37
CA ARG A 3 13.90 8.40 8.14
C ARG A 3 13.73 9.92 8.00
N ARG A 4 12.89 10.36 7.04
CA ARG A 4 12.50 11.77 6.90
C ARG A 4 11.59 12.20 8.05
N THR A 5 11.78 13.41 8.56
CA THR A 5 11.02 13.96 9.69
C THR A 5 9.94 14.96 9.26
N ASP A 6 9.97 15.38 8.00
CA ASP A 6 9.01 16.31 7.40
C ASP A 6 7.81 15.61 6.73
N ILE A 7 7.83 14.27 6.64
CA ILE A 7 6.73 13.45 6.15
C ILE A 7 6.15 12.66 7.32
N SER A 8 4.84 12.74 7.50
CA SER A 8 4.10 11.97 8.51
C SER A 8 3.09 10.99 7.90
N SER A 9 2.62 11.25 6.68
CA SER A 9 1.63 10.43 5.97
C SER A 9 2.09 10.14 4.54
N ILE A 10 1.86 8.92 4.07
CA ILE A 10 2.24 8.47 2.72
C ILE A 10 1.02 7.82 2.06
N LEU A 11 0.72 8.23 0.84
CA LEU A 11 -0.25 7.58 -0.03
C LEU A 11 0.49 6.59 -0.95
N ILE A 12 0.06 5.33 -0.92
CA ILE A 12 0.48 4.28 -1.85
C ILE A 12 -0.61 4.11 -2.89
N ILE A 13 -0.23 4.19 -4.17
CA ILE A 13 -1.10 3.95 -5.31
C ILE A 13 -0.95 2.48 -5.71
N GLY A 14 -2.02 1.71 -5.57
CA GLY A 14 -2.09 0.33 -6.04
C GLY A 14 -2.18 0.23 -7.55
N ALA A 15 -1.92 -0.97 -8.07
CA ALA A 15 -1.91 -1.21 -9.51
C ALA A 15 -3.31 -1.34 -10.15
N GLY A 16 -4.35 -1.49 -9.34
CA GLY A 16 -5.70 -1.78 -9.84
C GLY A 16 -5.90 -3.26 -10.20
N PRO A 17 -6.87 -3.59 -11.06
CA PRO A 17 -7.21 -4.96 -11.42
C PRO A 17 -6.07 -5.67 -12.15
N ILE A 18 -6.01 -6.99 -11.96
CA ILE A 18 -5.00 -7.86 -12.61
C ILE A 18 -5.23 -7.88 -14.13
N VAL A 19 -4.17 -7.65 -14.89
CA VAL A 19 -4.13 -7.78 -16.35
C VAL A 19 -2.87 -8.52 -16.80
N ILE A 20 -2.85 -9.00 -18.04
CA ILE A 20 -1.64 -9.60 -18.61
C ILE A 20 -0.53 -8.54 -18.65
N GLY A 21 0.60 -8.85 -18.02
CA GLY A 21 1.74 -7.93 -17.88
C GLY A 21 1.70 -7.01 -16.66
N GLN A 22 0.62 -7.06 -15.85
CA GLN A 22 0.53 -6.37 -14.57
C GLN A 22 -0.35 -7.18 -13.62
N ALA A 23 0.27 -8.05 -12.80
CA ALA A 23 -0.43 -9.04 -12.02
C ALA A 23 -0.11 -8.97 -10.51
N ALA A 24 -0.08 -10.13 -9.85
CA ALA A 24 -0.04 -10.25 -8.40
C ALA A 24 1.27 -9.72 -7.77
N GLU A 25 2.31 -9.51 -8.57
CA GLU A 25 3.56 -8.89 -8.13
C GLU A 25 3.32 -7.53 -7.46
N PHE A 26 2.29 -6.78 -7.88
CA PHE A 26 1.99 -5.48 -7.30
C PHE A 26 1.22 -5.55 -5.98
N ASP A 27 0.42 -6.60 -5.75
CA ASP A 27 -0.13 -6.84 -4.42
C ASP A 27 0.98 -7.23 -3.45
N TYR A 28 1.89 -8.11 -3.89
CA TYR A 28 3.06 -8.49 -3.10
C TYR A 28 3.93 -7.28 -2.75
N SER A 29 4.32 -6.48 -3.74
CA SER A 29 5.13 -5.27 -3.53
C SER A 29 4.39 -4.21 -2.72
N GLY A 30 3.11 -3.96 -3.01
CA GLY A 30 2.28 -3.00 -2.27
C GLY A 30 2.13 -3.38 -0.81
N SER A 31 1.85 -4.66 -0.52
CA SER A 31 1.77 -5.19 0.84
C SER A 31 3.09 -5.05 1.60
N GLN A 32 4.23 -5.30 0.94
CA GLN A 32 5.55 -5.06 1.55
C GLN A 32 5.82 -3.59 1.82
N ALA A 33 5.45 -2.70 0.90
CA ALA A 33 5.60 -1.25 1.08
C ALA A 33 4.79 -0.76 2.28
N VAL A 34 3.54 -1.21 2.44
CA VAL A 34 2.73 -0.87 3.62
C VAL A 34 3.42 -1.33 4.91
N LYS A 35 3.86 -2.59 4.96
CA LYS A 35 4.54 -3.14 6.16
C LYS A 35 5.81 -2.37 6.50
N ALA A 36 6.64 -2.06 5.51
CA ALA A 36 7.89 -1.32 5.71
C ALA A 36 7.64 0.09 6.24
N LEU A 37 6.72 0.83 5.61
CA LEU A 37 6.42 2.21 6.02
C LEU A 37 5.75 2.29 7.39
N LYS A 38 4.88 1.33 7.74
CA LYS A 38 4.31 1.25 9.09
C LYS A 38 5.36 0.89 10.15
N ALA A 39 6.29 0.00 9.84
CA ALA A 39 7.40 -0.32 10.76
C ALA A 39 8.28 0.90 11.05
N GLU A 40 8.41 1.82 10.10
CA GLU A 40 9.08 3.12 10.25
C GLU A 40 8.18 4.20 10.89
N GLY A 41 6.96 3.87 11.29
CA GLY A 41 6.04 4.76 12.01
C GLY A 41 5.42 5.86 11.15
N TYR A 42 5.28 5.64 9.83
CA TYR A 42 4.46 6.51 8.99
C TYR A 42 2.98 6.12 9.09
N ARG A 43 2.09 7.10 8.95
CA ARG A 43 0.70 6.86 8.61
C ARG A 43 0.61 6.47 7.13
N VAL A 44 0.09 5.29 6.83
CA VAL A 44 0.00 4.77 5.47
C VAL A 44 -1.45 4.76 5.00
N ILE A 45 -1.67 5.37 3.84
CA ILE A 45 -2.94 5.38 3.12
C ILE A 45 -2.75 4.58 1.83
N VAL A 46 -3.67 3.69 1.51
CA VAL A 46 -3.65 2.89 0.28
C VAL A 46 -4.91 3.17 -0.51
N VAL A 47 -4.76 3.34 -1.83
CA VAL A 47 -5.87 3.25 -2.78
C VAL A 47 -5.59 2.14 -3.78
N ASN A 48 -6.52 1.21 -3.93
CA ASN A 48 -6.44 0.17 -4.95
C ASN A 48 -7.85 -0.34 -5.26
N SER A 49 -8.28 -0.21 -6.52
CA SER A 49 -9.61 -0.63 -6.96
C SER A 49 -9.79 -2.14 -7.01
N ASN A 50 -8.72 -2.93 -6.85
CA ASN A 50 -8.79 -4.39 -6.83
C ASN A 50 -9.08 -4.91 -5.40
N PRO A 51 -10.28 -5.43 -5.13
CA PRO A 51 -10.65 -5.92 -3.80
C PRO A 51 -9.97 -7.26 -3.45
N ALA A 52 -9.38 -7.95 -4.42
CA ALA A 52 -8.76 -9.26 -4.23
C ALA A 52 -7.24 -9.11 -3.96
N THR A 53 -6.87 -8.18 -3.07
CA THR A 53 -5.46 -7.93 -2.72
C THR A 53 -5.26 -7.88 -1.22
N ILE A 54 -4.15 -8.43 -0.73
CA ILE A 54 -3.77 -8.33 0.68
C ILE A 54 -3.48 -6.87 1.05
N MET A 55 -2.97 -6.07 0.11
CA MET A 55 -2.68 -4.66 0.37
C MET A 55 -3.94 -3.84 0.71
N THR A 56 -5.13 -4.34 0.35
CA THR A 56 -6.43 -3.74 0.70
C THR A 56 -7.10 -4.38 1.93
N ASP A 57 -6.47 -5.33 2.60
CA ASP A 57 -7.06 -5.93 3.81
C ASP A 57 -7.25 -4.87 4.91
N PRO A 58 -8.41 -4.88 5.61
CA PRO A 58 -8.63 -4.03 6.76
C PRO A 58 -7.54 -4.23 7.81
N GLY A 59 -6.92 -3.12 8.24
CA GLY A 59 -5.88 -3.12 9.26
C GLY A 59 -4.45 -3.23 8.72
N LEU A 60 -4.26 -3.55 7.43
CA LEU A 60 -2.91 -3.50 6.86
C LEU A 60 -2.42 -2.04 6.78
N ALA A 61 -3.19 -1.13 6.17
CA ALA A 61 -2.93 0.31 6.17
C ALA A 61 -3.76 1.04 7.23
N ASP A 62 -3.44 2.32 7.51
CA ASP A 62 -4.23 3.14 8.45
C ASP A 62 -5.52 3.68 7.80
N ALA A 63 -5.50 3.86 6.47
CA ALA A 63 -6.69 4.10 5.67
C ALA A 63 -6.58 3.36 4.35
N THR A 64 -7.62 2.60 4.00
CA THR A 64 -7.69 1.83 2.76
C THR A 64 -8.90 2.27 1.96
N TYR A 65 -8.68 2.61 0.69
CA TYR A 65 -9.71 2.96 -0.27
C TYR A 65 -9.75 1.89 -1.36
N VAL A 66 -10.88 1.20 -1.43
CA VAL A 66 -11.20 0.28 -2.53
C VAL A 66 -12.15 1.03 -3.45
N GLU A 67 -11.57 1.91 -4.27
CA GLU A 67 -12.24 2.86 -5.18
C GLU A 67 -11.58 2.80 -6.56
#